data_AF-A0A2N7IFA4-F1
#
_entry.id   AF-A0A2N7IFA4-F1
#
_cell.length_a   1.000
_cell.length_b   1.000
_cell.length_c   1.000
_cell.angle_alpha   90.00
_cell.angle_beta   90.00
_cell.angle_gamma   90.00
#
_symmetry.space_group_name_H-M   'P 1'
#
loop_
_entity.id
_entity.type
_entity.pdbx_description
1 polymer ?
#
loop_
_entity_poly.entity_id
_entity_poly.type
_entity_poly.pdbx_seq_one_letter_code
_entity_poly.pdbx_strand_id
1 'polypeptide(L)'
;MTTYSYIDIPFNLRHTCWFCGEPSNDVVEFPKTAQAIAKIDYSPIALPACKECASVRYAKDLTSIWAVRDQIKHALIDKYAKHLGIGENWTEQELIDSDFSGSTLGGFGRSAWKMYQIAKQRIDYKGWPLSVDDIVIEVYDETSGFEFDGTRYASINSCIDYFTKAAGVDKELLSQLVDIVSTDRFSYALRIAKLNKNVSNTKRSEIVEEVLQQESEQEEIQLEQANSLFNPNVEEVSISGSTAPVFAIQWAMMNNVKDLAHLCSLEDDYFDYFEHLGGPAAFMSYNGLQLYLESRQDPEWVEKSDPNKQYW
;
A
#
# COMPACT_ATOMS: atom_id res chain seq x y z
N MET A 1 37.43 7.97 17.78
CA MET A 1 36.93 8.11 16.40
C MET A 1 36.19 6.83 16.09
N THR A 2 34.94 6.92 15.62
CA THR A 2 34.21 5.74 15.15
C THR A 2 34.83 5.33 13.82
N THR A 3 35.32 4.09 13.72
CA THR A 3 35.84 3.55 12.46
C THR A 3 34.65 2.94 11.70
N TYR A 4 34.45 3.36 10.44
CA TYR A 4 33.45 2.78 9.57
C TYR A 4 34.13 1.80 8.59
N SER A 5 33.63 0.57 8.52
CA SER A 5 34.09 -0.43 7.57
C SER A 5 33.42 -0.20 6.22
N TYR A 6 34.18 -0.29 5.14
CA TYR A 6 33.57 -0.29 3.81
C TYR A 6 32.79 -1.59 3.60
N ILE A 7 31.62 -1.47 2.99
CA ILE A 7 30.87 -2.66 2.56
C ILE A 7 31.61 -3.38 1.45
N ASP A 8 31.33 -4.67 1.30
CA ASP A 8 31.78 -5.43 0.14
C ASP A 8 31.07 -4.93 -1.13
N ILE A 9 31.86 -4.72 -2.17
CA ILE A 9 31.38 -4.19 -3.45
C ILE A 9 31.69 -5.20 -4.54
N PRO A 10 30.66 -5.73 -5.24
CA PRO A 10 30.85 -6.57 -6.41
C PRO A 10 31.78 -5.89 -7.42
N PHE A 11 32.65 -6.66 -8.06
CA PHE A 11 33.69 -6.11 -8.94
C PHE A 11 33.13 -5.19 -10.05
N ASN A 12 31.95 -5.51 -10.58
CA ASN A 12 31.24 -4.74 -11.61
C ASN A 12 30.56 -3.47 -11.08
N LEU A 13 30.50 -3.25 -9.77
CA LEU A 13 29.82 -2.13 -9.10
C LEU A 13 30.76 -1.22 -8.29
N ARG A 14 32.08 -1.46 -8.38
CA ARG A 14 33.14 -0.75 -7.62
C ARG A 14 33.19 0.79 -7.78
N HIS A 15 32.49 1.33 -8.76
CA HIS A 15 32.39 2.77 -9.03
C HIS A 15 30.94 3.23 -9.08
N THR A 16 30.03 2.50 -8.45
CA THR A 16 28.59 2.69 -8.54
C THR A 16 28.04 3.11 -7.18
N CYS A 17 27.23 4.17 -7.17
CA CYS A 17 26.48 4.61 -6.02
C CYS A 17 25.47 3.53 -5.61
N TRP A 18 25.55 3.06 -4.38
CA TRP A 18 24.64 2.02 -3.88
C TRP A 18 23.18 2.47 -3.88
N PHE A 19 22.93 3.78 -3.71
CA PHE A 19 21.59 4.34 -3.63
C PHE A 19 20.92 4.55 -5.00
N CYS A 20 21.64 5.00 -6.02
CA CYS A 20 21.01 5.41 -7.29
C CYS A 20 21.68 4.93 -8.58
N GLY A 21 22.76 4.15 -8.49
CA GLY A 21 23.40 3.57 -9.69
C GLY A 21 24.31 4.52 -10.47
N GLU A 22 24.34 5.80 -10.12
CA GLU A 22 25.27 6.79 -10.69
C GLU A 22 26.73 6.52 -10.29
N PRO A 23 27.72 7.08 -11.00
CA PRO A 23 29.12 6.98 -10.59
C PRO A 23 29.35 7.46 -9.14
N SER A 24 29.97 6.60 -8.32
CA SER A 24 30.30 6.92 -6.93
C SER A 24 31.61 7.70 -6.85
N ASN A 25 31.61 8.78 -6.06
CA ASN A 25 32.79 9.59 -5.76
C ASN A 25 32.76 10.18 -4.35
N ASP A 26 31.87 9.67 -3.51
CA ASP A 26 31.64 10.08 -2.13
C ASP A 26 31.17 8.86 -1.30
N VAL A 27 30.95 9.06 -0.01
CA VAL A 27 30.64 8.00 0.94
C VAL A 27 29.50 8.41 1.88
N VAL A 28 28.56 7.49 2.12
CA VAL A 28 27.57 7.61 3.19
C VAL A 28 27.96 6.70 4.34
N GLU A 29 28.27 7.30 5.50
CA GLU A 29 28.57 6.59 6.74
C GLU A 29 27.30 6.37 7.57
N PHE A 30 27.12 5.17 8.11
CA PHE A 30 25.97 4.77 8.90
C PHE A 30 26.36 3.80 10.03
N PRO A 31 25.79 3.91 11.24
CA PRO A 31 24.90 4.96 11.75
C PRO A 31 25.63 6.26 12.14
N LYS A 32 24.91 7.38 12.27
CA LYS A 32 25.52 8.71 12.54
C LYS A 32 25.76 9.03 14.03
N THR A 33 25.18 8.28 14.96
CA THR A 33 25.22 8.58 16.39
C THR A 33 25.63 7.38 17.22
N ALA A 34 26.29 7.62 18.36
CA ALA A 34 26.68 6.55 19.29
C ALA A 34 25.48 5.75 19.80
N GLN A 35 24.32 6.40 19.98
CA GLN A 35 23.08 5.75 20.39
C GLN A 35 22.54 4.78 19.33
N ALA A 36 22.59 5.17 18.05
CA ALA A 36 22.17 4.28 16.96
C ALA A 36 23.17 3.13 16.74
N ILE A 37 24.47 3.40 16.92
CA ILE A 37 25.52 2.35 16.87
C ILE A 37 25.25 1.27 17.94
N ALA A 38 24.82 1.66 19.14
CA ALA A 38 24.52 0.70 20.20
C ALA A 38 23.27 -0.17 19.94
N LYS A 39 22.50 0.10 18.88
CA LYS A 39 21.26 -0.61 18.53
C LYS A 39 21.40 -1.50 17.29
N ILE A 40 22.55 -1.52 16.64
CA ILE A 40 22.80 -2.37 15.47
C ILE A 40 23.71 -3.53 15.84
N ASP A 41 23.49 -4.68 15.21
CA ASP A 41 24.23 -5.92 15.49
C ASP A 41 25.45 -6.12 14.57
N TYR A 42 25.83 -5.07 13.81
CA TYR A 42 26.96 -5.07 12.88
C TYR A 42 27.84 -3.83 13.09
N SER A 43 29.07 -3.89 12.57
CA SER A 43 30.00 -2.76 12.65
C SER A 43 29.48 -1.56 11.85
N PRO A 44 29.70 -0.30 12.28
CA PRO A 44 29.36 0.86 11.48
C PRO A 44 29.93 0.76 10.06
N ILE A 45 29.12 1.07 9.05
CA ILE A 45 29.41 0.84 7.64
C ILE A 45 29.57 2.15 6.85
N ALA A 46 30.35 2.07 5.78
CA ALA A 46 30.57 3.11 4.79
C ALA A 46 30.13 2.60 3.41
N LEU A 47 29.15 3.25 2.79
CA LEU A 47 28.59 2.87 1.50
C LEU A 47 29.05 3.82 0.38
N PRO A 48 29.41 3.32 -0.80
CA PRO A 48 29.75 4.16 -1.95
C PRO A 48 28.52 4.95 -2.41
N ALA A 49 28.70 6.26 -2.58
CA ALA A 49 27.63 7.16 -3.00
C ALA A 49 28.13 8.15 -4.06
N CYS A 50 27.20 8.69 -4.83
CA CYS A 50 27.47 9.91 -5.60
C CYS A 50 27.28 11.13 -4.68
N LYS A 51 27.89 12.27 -5.03
CA LYS A 51 27.76 13.54 -4.28
C LYS A 51 26.32 13.91 -3.94
N GLU A 52 25.39 13.65 -4.85
CA GLU A 52 23.98 14.00 -4.61
C GLU A 52 23.38 13.16 -3.48
N CYS A 53 23.51 11.83 -3.54
CA CYS A 53 23.01 10.95 -2.48
C CYS A 53 23.72 11.21 -1.16
N ALA A 54 25.03 11.45 -1.17
CA ALA A 54 25.80 11.77 0.03
C ALA A 54 25.40 13.11 0.68
N SER A 55 24.91 14.07 -0.11
CA SER A 55 24.47 15.38 0.38
C SER A 55 23.08 15.38 1.02
N VAL A 56 22.28 14.31 0.85
CA VAL A 56 20.94 14.23 1.41
C VAL A 56 21.03 14.11 2.93
N ARG A 57 20.26 14.96 3.62
CA ARG A 57 20.10 14.88 5.06
C ARG A 57 19.01 13.87 5.40
N TYR A 58 19.32 12.99 6.34
CA TYR A 58 18.37 12.01 6.87
C TYR A 58 18.39 12.02 8.41
N ALA A 59 17.37 11.43 9.02
CA ALA A 59 17.22 11.34 10.47
C ALA A 59 18.41 10.60 11.10
N LYS A 60 18.96 11.14 12.20
CA LYS A 60 20.24 10.68 12.78
C LYS A 60 20.11 9.48 13.71
N ASP A 61 18.89 9.20 14.15
CA ASP A 61 18.48 8.17 15.08
C ASP A 61 18.03 6.87 14.39
N LEU A 62 18.05 6.84 13.05
CA LEU A 62 17.77 5.64 12.26
C LEU A 62 18.73 4.50 12.61
N THR A 63 18.15 3.31 12.79
CA THR A 63 18.85 2.04 13.07
C THR A 63 18.89 1.10 11.87
N SER A 64 18.19 1.45 10.77
CA SER A 64 18.20 0.70 9.52
C SER A 64 18.81 1.51 8.37
N ILE A 65 19.83 0.96 7.68
CA ILE A 65 20.39 1.58 6.46
C ILE A 65 19.36 1.56 5.30
N TRP A 66 18.37 0.69 5.34
CA TRP A 66 17.24 0.68 4.41
C TRP A 66 16.32 1.89 4.64
N ALA A 67 16.09 2.29 5.90
CA ALA A 67 15.38 3.54 6.18
C ALA A 67 16.15 4.79 5.69
N VAL A 68 17.48 4.78 5.80
CA VAL A 68 18.33 5.84 5.22
C VAL A 68 18.20 5.86 3.69
N ARG A 69 18.24 4.69 3.06
CA ARG A 69 18.03 4.53 1.62
C ARG A 69 16.68 5.09 1.19
N ASP A 70 15.61 4.80 1.91
CA ASP A 70 14.26 5.31 1.62
C ASP A 70 14.21 6.84 1.70
N GLN A 71 14.83 7.46 2.71
CA GLN A 71 14.91 8.92 2.81
C GLN A 71 15.74 9.54 1.67
N ILE A 72 16.85 8.89 1.28
CA ILE A 72 17.65 9.33 0.11
C ILE A 72 16.84 9.20 -1.17
N LYS A 73 16.17 8.07 -1.39
CA LYS A 73 15.31 7.83 -2.56
C LYS A 73 14.17 8.82 -2.62
N HIS A 74 13.51 9.12 -1.51
CA HIS A 74 12.47 10.12 -1.46
C HIS A 74 12.98 11.52 -1.82
N ALA A 75 14.16 11.91 -1.32
CA ALA A 75 14.79 13.18 -1.71
C ALA A 75 15.11 13.25 -3.20
N LEU A 76 15.50 12.13 -3.83
CA LEU A 76 15.67 12.04 -5.27
C LEU A 76 14.33 12.16 -6.02
N ILE A 77 13.28 11.44 -5.58
CA ILE A 77 11.93 11.53 -6.17
C ILE A 77 11.47 12.99 -6.18
N ASP A 78 11.61 13.68 -5.04
CA ASP A 78 11.24 15.08 -4.89
C ASP A 78 12.03 16.00 -5.82
N LYS A 79 13.34 15.78 -5.92
CA LYS A 79 14.22 16.58 -6.79
C LYS A 79 13.91 16.37 -8.26
N TYR A 80 13.67 15.12 -8.67
CA TYR A 80 13.45 14.73 -10.05
C TYR A 80 11.96 14.67 -10.44
N ALA A 81 11.05 15.11 -9.57
CA ALA A 81 9.60 15.03 -9.79
C ALA A 81 9.15 15.58 -11.15
N LYS A 82 9.75 16.68 -11.62
CA LYS A 82 9.44 17.24 -12.96
C LYS A 82 9.89 16.35 -14.11
N HIS A 83 11.02 15.67 -13.98
CA HIS A 83 11.53 14.75 -14.99
C HIS A 83 10.73 13.44 -14.98
N LEU A 84 10.42 12.93 -13.79
CA LEU A 84 9.54 11.78 -13.61
C LEU A 84 8.12 12.07 -14.14
N GLY A 85 7.64 13.28 -13.91
CA GLY A 85 6.36 13.77 -14.41
C GLY A 85 6.21 13.77 -15.93
N ILE A 86 7.32 13.69 -16.69
CA ILE A 86 7.22 13.51 -18.15
C ILE A 86 6.54 12.16 -18.45
N GLY A 87 6.97 11.07 -17.82
CA GLY A 87 6.34 9.75 -17.99
C GLY A 87 4.93 9.65 -17.38
N GLU A 88 4.59 10.52 -16.44
CA GLU A 88 3.23 10.60 -15.87
C GLU A 88 2.21 11.26 -16.78
N ASN A 89 2.67 12.13 -17.69
CA ASN A 89 1.82 12.93 -18.54
C ASN A 89 1.93 12.55 -20.02
N TRP A 90 2.99 11.82 -20.40
CA TRP A 90 3.31 11.49 -21.79
C TRP A 90 3.97 10.12 -21.90
N THR A 91 3.59 9.40 -22.94
CA THR A 91 4.36 8.30 -23.50
C THR A 91 5.48 8.82 -24.41
N GLU A 92 6.46 7.97 -24.71
CA GLU A 92 7.50 8.30 -25.69
C GLU A 92 6.90 8.67 -27.05
N GLN A 93 5.89 7.92 -27.49
CA GLN A 93 5.24 8.14 -28.78
C GLN A 93 4.47 9.46 -28.81
N GLU A 94 3.72 9.80 -27.76
CA GLU A 94 2.99 11.07 -27.70
C GLU A 94 3.96 12.28 -27.75
N LEU A 95 5.16 12.18 -27.14
CA LEU A 95 6.18 13.22 -27.24
C LEU A 95 6.73 13.37 -28.66
N ILE A 96 6.94 12.26 -29.36
CA ILE A 96 7.39 12.24 -30.76
C ILE A 96 6.31 12.86 -31.66
N ASP A 97 5.06 12.43 -31.48
CA ASP A 97 3.92 12.84 -32.30
C ASP A 97 3.51 14.30 -32.06
N SER A 98 3.84 14.86 -30.89
CA SER A 98 3.58 16.26 -30.56
C SER A 98 4.39 17.26 -31.38
N ASP A 99 5.41 16.80 -32.13
CA ASP A 99 6.29 17.59 -33.01
C ASP A 99 6.69 18.95 -32.40
N PHE A 100 7.15 18.93 -31.15
CA PHE A 100 7.62 20.13 -30.47
C PHE A 100 8.81 20.71 -31.26
N SER A 101 8.55 21.79 -32.00
CA SER A 101 9.52 22.44 -32.87
C SER A 101 9.83 23.88 -32.42
N GLY A 102 10.76 24.53 -33.12
CA GLY A 102 11.19 25.90 -32.82
C GLY A 102 12.18 26.03 -31.66
N SER A 103 12.63 27.26 -31.42
CA SER A 103 13.65 27.59 -30.42
C SER A 103 13.20 27.39 -28.98
N THR A 104 11.89 27.40 -28.73
CA THR A 104 11.31 27.43 -27.37
C THR A 104 11.01 26.04 -26.82
N LEU A 105 10.44 25.15 -27.65
CA LEU A 105 10.02 23.80 -27.23
C LEU A 105 10.82 22.67 -27.91
N GLY A 106 11.59 22.96 -28.95
CA GLY A 106 12.39 21.94 -29.64
C GLY A 106 13.45 21.26 -28.76
N GLY A 107 13.97 21.97 -27.75
CA GLY A 107 14.85 21.37 -26.76
C GLY A 107 14.14 20.34 -25.87
N PHE A 108 12.90 20.63 -25.48
CA PHE A 108 12.06 19.74 -24.68
C PHE A 108 11.77 18.44 -25.45
N GLY A 109 11.22 18.54 -26.67
CA GLY A 109 10.89 17.35 -27.48
C GLY A 109 12.06 16.39 -27.68
N ARG A 110 13.28 16.90 -27.88
CA ARG A 110 14.48 16.06 -28.11
C ARG A 110 15.02 15.33 -26.88
N SER A 111 14.75 15.83 -25.68
CA SER A 111 15.45 15.39 -24.47
C SER A 111 14.53 14.97 -23.33
N ALA A 112 13.25 15.33 -23.38
CA ALA A 112 12.27 15.07 -22.33
C ALA A 112 12.25 13.59 -21.93
N TRP A 113 12.05 12.70 -22.90
CA TRP A 113 11.99 11.26 -22.63
C TRP A 113 13.30 10.71 -22.04
N LYS A 114 14.44 11.14 -22.57
CA LYS A 114 15.74 10.74 -22.03
C LYS A 114 15.95 11.22 -20.59
N MET A 115 15.49 12.43 -20.26
CA MET A 115 15.55 12.95 -18.89
C MET A 115 14.64 12.15 -17.95
N TYR A 116 13.45 11.76 -18.40
CA TYR A 116 12.57 10.84 -17.69
C TYR A 116 13.27 9.51 -17.41
N GLN A 117 13.83 8.87 -18.44
CA GLN A 117 14.50 7.57 -18.31
C GLN A 117 15.67 7.62 -17.32
N ILE A 118 16.50 8.67 -17.38
CA ILE A 118 17.60 8.84 -16.42
C ILE A 118 17.05 8.98 -14.99
N ALA A 119 16.04 9.82 -14.78
CA ALA A 119 15.44 9.98 -13.46
C ALA A 119 14.84 8.65 -12.96
N LYS A 120 14.07 7.95 -13.79
CA LYS A 120 13.41 6.68 -13.45
C LYS A 120 14.42 5.59 -13.12
N GLN A 121 15.49 5.43 -13.91
CA GLN A 121 16.57 4.49 -13.63
C GLN A 121 17.20 4.71 -12.26
N ARG A 122 17.42 5.97 -11.87
CA ARG A 122 18.01 6.33 -10.58
C ARG A 122 17.08 6.01 -9.40
N ILE A 123 15.78 6.20 -9.56
CA ILE A 123 14.77 5.85 -8.55
C ILE A 123 14.61 4.33 -8.45
N ASP A 124 14.58 3.62 -9.58
CA ASP A 124 14.36 2.18 -9.61
C ASP A 124 15.57 1.36 -9.21
N TYR A 125 16.78 1.94 -9.25
CA TYR A 125 18.01 1.24 -8.92
C TYR A 125 17.96 0.58 -7.53
N LYS A 126 18.08 -0.75 -7.49
CA LYS A 126 17.92 -1.55 -6.25
C LYS A 126 19.21 -1.73 -5.44
N GLY A 127 20.36 -1.29 -5.92
CA GLY A 127 21.64 -1.55 -5.25
C GLY A 127 22.01 -3.03 -5.33
N TRP A 128 22.84 -3.48 -4.39
CA TRP A 128 23.24 -4.89 -4.25
C TRP A 128 23.17 -5.30 -2.77
N PRO A 129 23.13 -6.61 -2.45
CA PRO A 129 23.13 -7.09 -1.07
C PRO A 129 24.29 -6.54 -0.25
N LEU A 130 24.03 -6.15 1.00
CA LEU A 130 25.05 -5.60 1.89
C LEU A 130 25.79 -6.71 2.63
N SER A 131 27.10 -6.63 2.62
CA SER A 131 27.99 -7.49 3.41
C SER A 131 29.24 -6.71 3.82
N VAL A 132 29.90 -7.18 4.88
CA VAL A 132 31.21 -6.71 5.32
C VAL A 132 32.06 -7.93 5.62
N ASP A 133 33.20 -8.06 4.96
CA ASP A 133 34.08 -9.23 5.07
C ASP A 133 33.33 -10.56 4.81
N ASP A 134 32.48 -10.58 3.76
CA ASP A 134 31.59 -11.67 3.35
C ASP A 134 30.49 -12.03 4.36
N ILE A 135 30.34 -11.26 5.44
CA ILE A 135 29.24 -11.41 6.41
C ILE A 135 28.06 -10.55 5.95
N VAL A 136 26.95 -11.20 5.57
CA VAL A 136 25.73 -10.54 5.11
C VAL A 136 25.11 -9.71 6.23
N ILE A 137 24.71 -8.48 5.91
CA ILE A 137 23.89 -7.64 6.78
C ILE A 137 22.43 -7.93 6.43
N GLU A 138 21.71 -8.55 7.37
CA GLU A 138 20.32 -8.95 7.16
C GLU A 138 19.40 -7.76 6.86
N VAL A 139 18.47 -8.00 5.93
CA VAL A 139 17.48 -7.02 5.48
C VAL A 139 16.26 -7.14 6.38
N TYR A 140 16.22 -6.35 7.45
CA TYR A 140 14.98 -6.10 8.18
C TYR A 140 14.38 -4.79 7.67
N ASP A 141 13.54 -4.88 6.65
CA ASP A 141 12.74 -3.75 6.18
C ASP A 141 11.53 -3.57 7.10
N GLU A 142 11.75 -2.87 8.21
CA GLU A 142 10.70 -2.44 9.14
C GLU A 142 10.06 -1.10 8.71
N THR A 143 10.37 -0.58 7.51
CA THR A 143 9.87 0.75 7.13
C THR A 143 8.42 0.66 6.66
N SER A 144 7.55 1.48 7.23
CA SER A 144 6.15 1.65 6.84
C SER A 144 6.01 2.55 5.61
N GLY A 145 6.73 2.20 4.53
CA GLY A 145 6.65 2.90 3.25
C GLY A 145 5.31 2.65 2.53
N PHE A 146 4.96 3.55 1.61
CA PHE A 146 3.80 3.38 0.72
C PHE A 146 4.27 3.04 -0.69
N GLU A 147 3.78 1.96 -1.27
CA GLU A 147 4.13 1.55 -2.64
C GLU A 147 2.99 1.86 -3.60
N PHE A 148 3.31 2.51 -4.71
CA PHE A 148 2.37 2.77 -5.80
C PHE A 148 3.10 2.68 -7.13
N ASP A 149 2.52 1.92 -8.08
CA ASP A 149 3.04 1.73 -9.43
C ASP A 149 4.54 1.35 -9.47
N GLY A 150 4.91 0.37 -8.65
CA GLY A 150 6.28 -0.15 -8.51
C GLY A 150 7.30 0.84 -7.91
N THR A 151 6.84 1.98 -7.41
CA THR A 151 7.67 3.01 -6.76
C THR A 151 7.33 3.08 -5.28
N ARG A 152 8.36 2.93 -4.43
CA ARG A 152 8.23 3.07 -2.97
C ARG A 152 8.43 4.52 -2.56
N TYR A 153 7.46 5.07 -1.84
CA TYR A 153 7.48 6.40 -1.23
C TYR A 153 7.63 6.26 0.29
N ALA A 154 8.17 7.30 0.93
CA ALA A 154 8.34 7.31 2.39
C ALA A 154 7.01 7.27 3.17
N SER A 155 5.91 7.71 2.53
CA SER A 155 4.55 7.70 3.08
C SER A 155 3.55 7.95 1.94
N ILE A 156 2.25 7.80 2.21
CA ILE A 156 1.21 8.21 1.27
C ILE A 156 1.24 9.72 0.99
N ASN A 157 1.50 10.55 2.00
CA ASN A 157 1.64 12.00 1.83
C ASN A 157 2.81 12.33 0.90
N SER A 158 3.93 11.61 1.01
CA SER A 158 5.06 11.73 0.09
C SER A 158 4.69 11.37 -1.35
N CYS A 159 3.82 10.37 -1.54
CA CYS A 159 3.28 10.01 -2.86
C CYS A 159 2.38 11.12 -3.43
N ILE A 160 1.48 11.67 -2.61
CA ILE A 160 0.63 12.81 -2.97
C ILE A 160 1.47 14.04 -3.36
N ASP A 161 2.52 14.34 -2.58
CA ASP A 161 3.44 15.45 -2.86
C ASP A 161 4.20 15.24 -4.19
N TYR A 162 4.59 14.00 -4.49
CA TYR A 162 5.16 13.66 -5.79
C TYR A 162 4.17 13.97 -6.92
N PHE A 163 2.94 13.47 -6.88
CA PHE A 163 1.96 13.70 -7.94
C PHE A 163 1.56 15.17 -8.08
N THR A 164 1.53 15.90 -6.97
CA THR A 164 1.31 17.37 -6.98
C THR A 164 2.38 18.06 -7.82
N LYS A 165 3.66 17.69 -7.65
CA LYS A 165 4.78 18.26 -8.41
C LYS A 165 4.90 17.72 -9.83
N ALA A 166 4.67 16.42 -10.03
CA ALA A 166 4.94 15.69 -11.27
C ALA A 166 3.78 15.80 -12.28
N ALA A 167 2.55 15.67 -11.81
CA ALA A 167 1.35 15.71 -12.64
C ALA A 167 0.56 17.03 -12.49
N GLY A 168 0.91 17.88 -11.54
CA GLY A 168 0.21 19.15 -11.30
C GLY A 168 -1.20 18.96 -10.74
N VAL A 169 -1.44 17.87 -10.00
CA VAL A 169 -2.74 17.63 -9.37
C VAL A 169 -2.92 18.56 -8.17
N ASP A 170 -4.17 18.88 -7.84
CA ASP A 170 -4.49 19.64 -6.64
C ASP A 170 -4.29 18.76 -5.40
N LYS A 171 -3.36 19.16 -4.51
CA LYS A 171 -2.97 18.37 -3.33
C LYS A 171 -4.15 18.12 -2.40
N GLU A 172 -4.95 19.15 -2.16
CA GLU A 172 -6.05 19.08 -1.20
C GLU A 172 -7.17 18.16 -1.70
N LEU A 173 -7.52 18.25 -2.97
CA LEU A 173 -8.45 17.33 -3.62
C LEU A 173 -7.95 15.89 -3.54
N LEU A 174 -6.69 15.62 -3.93
CA LEU A 174 -6.17 14.25 -3.92
C LEU A 174 -6.15 13.66 -2.50
N SER A 175 -5.74 14.43 -1.49
CA SER A 175 -5.79 13.97 -0.09
C SER A 175 -7.21 13.60 0.33
N GLN A 176 -8.20 14.47 0.10
CA GLN A 176 -9.60 14.21 0.49
C GLN A 176 -10.18 12.99 -0.23
N LEU A 177 -9.88 12.83 -1.53
CA LEU A 177 -10.34 11.66 -2.28
C LEU A 177 -9.75 10.36 -1.71
N VAL A 178 -8.47 10.34 -1.38
CA VAL A 178 -7.81 9.17 -0.77
C VAL A 178 -8.41 8.84 0.60
N ASP A 179 -8.73 9.85 1.41
CA ASP A 179 -9.39 9.64 2.71
C ASP A 179 -10.78 9.01 2.55
N ILE A 180 -11.50 9.31 1.46
CA ILE A 180 -12.82 8.75 1.16
C ILE A 180 -12.71 7.33 0.60
N VAL A 181 -11.86 7.10 -0.40
CA VAL A 181 -11.85 5.82 -1.14
C VAL A 181 -10.86 4.80 -0.57
N SER A 182 -10.10 5.18 0.45
CA SER A 182 -8.96 4.45 1.04
C SER A 182 -7.69 4.42 0.17
N THR A 183 -6.59 4.03 0.80
CA THR A 183 -5.28 3.91 0.16
C THR A 183 -5.22 2.80 -0.89
N ASP A 184 -6.05 1.76 -0.76
CA ASP A 184 -6.12 0.65 -1.72
C ASP A 184 -6.65 1.10 -3.08
N ARG A 185 -7.50 2.15 -3.09
CA ARG A 185 -8.04 2.77 -4.30
C ARG A 185 -7.34 4.08 -4.67
N PHE A 186 -6.07 4.25 -4.27
CA PHE A 186 -5.28 5.44 -4.61
C PHE A 186 -5.26 5.75 -6.12
N SER A 187 -5.17 4.73 -6.99
CA SER A 187 -5.20 4.91 -8.45
C SER A 187 -6.49 5.58 -8.93
N TYR A 188 -7.62 5.23 -8.31
CA TYR A 188 -8.93 5.82 -8.61
C TYR A 188 -8.98 7.29 -8.18
N ALA A 189 -8.58 7.60 -6.93
CA ALA A 189 -8.48 8.96 -6.43
C ALA A 189 -7.57 9.84 -7.31
N LEU A 190 -6.39 9.31 -7.68
CA LEU A 190 -5.44 10.02 -8.53
C LEU A 190 -6.00 10.33 -9.91
N ARG A 191 -6.78 9.41 -10.51
CA ARG A 191 -7.43 9.64 -11.80
C ARG A 191 -8.40 10.83 -11.76
N ILE A 192 -9.24 10.91 -10.72
CA ILE A 192 -10.16 12.03 -10.52
C ILE A 192 -9.37 13.33 -10.33
N ALA A 193 -8.31 13.32 -9.52
CA ALA A 193 -7.47 14.49 -9.30
C ALA A 193 -6.74 14.95 -10.60
N LYS A 194 -6.26 14.02 -11.43
CA LYS A 194 -5.63 14.31 -12.73
C LYS A 194 -6.60 14.95 -13.73
N LEU A 195 -7.90 14.68 -13.63
CA LEU A 195 -8.93 15.35 -14.45
C LEU A 195 -9.24 16.78 -13.97
N ASN A 196 -8.88 17.12 -12.71
CA ASN A 196 -9.30 18.35 -12.02
C ASN A 196 -8.11 19.17 -11.48
N LYS A 197 -7.02 19.31 -12.26
CA LYS A 197 -5.73 19.91 -11.83
C LYS A 197 -5.78 21.35 -11.32
N ASN A 198 -6.75 22.16 -11.75
CA ASN A 198 -6.89 23.58 -11.38
C ASN A 198 -8.30 23.87 -10.84
N VAL A 199 -8.75 23.05 -9.91
CA VAL A 199 -10.11 23.13 -9.36
C VAL A 199 -10.24 24.31 -8.39
N SER A 200 -11.35 25.06 -8.47
CA SER A 200 -11.69 26.07 -7.46
C SER A 200 -12.15 25.39 -6.16
N ASN A 201 -12.12 26.10 -5.03
CA ASN A 201 -12.58 25.54 -3.75
C ASN A 201 -14.03 25.04 -3.83
N THR A 202 -14.94 25.79 -4.47
CA THR A 202 -16.33 25.38 -4.66
C THR A 202 -16.42 24.09 -5.47
N LYS A 203 -15.69 24.02 -6.60
CA LYS A 203 -15.74 22.82 -7.45
C LYS A 203 -15.07 21.62 -6.79
N ARG A 204 -14.05 21.84 -5.96
CA ARG A 204 -13.41 20.80 -5.15
C ARG A 204 -14.43 20.19 -4.19
N SER A 205 -15.16 21.01 -3.46
CA SER A 205 -16.21 20.55 -2.54
C SER A 205 -17.28 19.76 -3.27
N GLU A 206 -17.74 20.22 -4.44
CA GLU A 206 -18.73 19.48 -5.25
C GLU A 206 -18.22 18.08 -5.66
N ILE A 207 -16.97 17.97 -6.12
CA ILE A 207 -16.39 16.68 -6.53
C ILE A 207 -16.26 15.74 -5.32
N VAL A 208 -15.81 16.27 -4.19
CA VAL A 208 -15.65 15.51 -2.95
C VAL A 208 -16.99 14.99 -2.45
N GLU A 209 -18.02 15.83 -2.46
CA GLU A 209 -19.39 15.46 -2.09
C GLU A 209 -19.98 14.42 -3.05
N GLU A 210 -19.77 14.57 -4.37
CA GLU A 210 -20.20 13.59 -5.36
C GLU A 210 -19.57 12.21 -5.14
N VAL A 211 -18.26 12.15 -4.86
CA VAL A 211 -17.57 10.88 -4.60
C VAL A 211 -18.05 10.28 -3.28
N LEU A 212 -18.20 11.08 -2.23
CA LEU A 212 -18.76 10.63 -0.94
C LEU A 212 -20.14 10.00 -1.11
N GLN A 213 -21.02 10.65 -1.88
CA GLN A 213 -22.36 10.15 -2.15
C GLN A 213 -22.30 8.82 -2.92
N GLN A 214 -21.44 8.72 -3.93
CA GLN A 214 -21.26 7.47 -4.69
C GLN A 214 -20.78 6.31 -3.82
N GLU A 215 -19.85 6.55 -2.89
CA GLU A 215 -19.37 5.52 -1.97
C GLU A 215 -20.48 5.08 -1.00
N SER A 216 -21.26 6.01 -0.45
CA SER A 216 -22.41 5.71 0.40
C SER A 216 -23.48 4.91 -0.34
N GLU A 217 -23.80 5.27 -1.59
CA GLU A 217 -24.77 4.53 -2.42
C GLU A 217 -24.26 3.12 -2.74
N GLN A 218 -22.97 2.95 -2.98
CA GLN A 218 -22.39 1.62 -3.19
C GLN A 218 -22.47 0.76 -1.94
N GLU A 219 -22.20 1.32 -0.76
CA GLU A 219 -22.36 0.62 0.52
C GLU A 219 -23.82 0.24 0.76
N GLU A 220 -24.76 1.15 0.53
CA GLU A 220 -26.20 0.86 0.64
C GLU A 220 -26.63 -0.25 -0.33
N ILE A 221 -26.20 -0.20 -1.59
CA ILE A 221 -26.50 -1.26 -2.57
C ILE A 221 -25.89 -2.60 -2.14
N GLN A 222 -24.67 -2.61 -1.61
CA GLN A 222 -24.03 -3.84 -1.12
C GLN A 222 -24.79 -4.40 0.09
N LEU A 223 -25.21 -3.54 1.01
CA LEU A 223 -26.03 -3.91 2.17
C LEU A 223 -27.41 -4.40 1.72
N GLU A 224 -28.05 -3.75 0.76
CA GLU A 224 -29.33 -4.19 0.20
C GLU A 224 -29.20 -5.52 -0.56
N GLN A 225 -28.12 -5.73 -1.31
CA GLN A 225 -27.84 -7.00 -1.97
C GLN A 225 -27.61 -8.11 -0.95
N ALA A 226 -26.78 -7.88 0.06
CA ALA A 226 -26.59 -8.79 1.19
C ALA A 226 -27.93 -9.05 1.90
N ASN A 227 -28.75 -8.02 2.08
CA ASN A 227 -30.07 -8.15 2.70
C ASN A 227 -31.09 -8.88 1.83
N SER A 228 -31.02 -8.75 0.51
CA SER A 228 -31.90 -9.44 -0.44
C SER A 228 -31.58 -10.93 -0.55
N LEU A 229 -30.36 -11.33 -0.18
CA LEU A 229 -29.97 -12.72 0.00
C LEU A 229 -30.49 -13.29 1.32
N PHE A 230 -30.99 -12.44 2.24
CA PHE A 230 -31.60 -12.95 3.47
C PHE A 230 -33.02 -13.49 3.22
N ASN A 231 -33.17 -14.79 3.46
CA ASN A 231 -34.47 -15.45 3.49
C ASN A 231 -35.19 -15.11 4.82
N PRO A 232 -36.33 -14.39 4.78
CA PRO A 232 -37.03 -13.94 5.99
C PRO A 232 -37.65 -15.09 6.80
N ASN A 233 -37.65 -16.31 6.27
CA ASN A 233 -38.21 -17.49 6.93
C ASN A 233 -37.16 -18.32 7.68
N VAL A 234 -35.89 -17.92 7.68
CA VAL A 234 -34.86 -18.58 8.49
C VAL A 234 -35.04 -18.16 9.95
N GLU A 235 -35.11 -19.16 10.83
CA GLU A 235 -35.33 -19.00 12.27
C GLU A 235 -34.02 -19.18 13.05
N GLU A 236 -33.89 -18.49 14.19
CA GLU A 236 -32.79 -18.72 15.11
C GLU A 236 -32.89 -20.09 15.78
N VAL A 237 -31.76 -20.71 16.11
CA VAL A 237 -31.71 -22.05 16.70
C VAL A 237 -30.92 -22.01 18.00
N SER A 238 -31.50 -22.52 19.08
CA SER A 238 -30.84 -22.57 20.39
C SER A 238 -30.46 -23.99 20.77
N ILE A 239 -29.17 -24.23 21.02
CA ILE A 239 -28.59 -25.54 21.33
C ILE A 239 -27.71 -25.39 22.57
N SER A 240 -27.97 -26.21 23.60
CA SER A 240 -27.16 -26.26 24.82
C SER A 240 -26.94 -24.90 25.49
N GLY A 241 -27.92 -24.00 25.42
CA GLY A 241 -27.85 -22.67 26.04
C GLY A 241 -27.13 -21.61 25.21
N SER A 242 -26.66 -21.93 24.00
CA SER A 242 -26.17 -20.96 23.02
C SER A 242 -27.14 -20.83 21.85
N THR A 243 -27.26 -19.63 21.29
CA THR A 243 -28.18 -19.35 20.18
C THR A 243 -27.38 -19.04 18.92
N ALA A 244 -27.67 -19.76 17.84
CA ALA A 244 -27.31 -19.39 16.48
C ALA A 244 -28.33 -18.35 15.99
N PRO A 245 -27.98 -17.06 15.91
CA PRO A 245 -28.91 -16.05 15.45
C PRO A 245 -29.13 -16.17 13.94
N VAL A 246 -30.26 -15.65 13.46
CA VAL A 246 -30.66 -15.70 12.05
C VAL A 246 -29.55 -15.23 11.12
N PHE A 247 -28.92 -14.08 11.39
CA PHE A 247 -27.86 -13.53 10.53
C PHE A 247 -26.65 -14.48 10.38
N ALA A 248 -26.29 -15.23 11.42
CA ALA A 248 -25.16 -16.15 11.41
C ALA A 248 -25.47 -17.40 10.58
N ILE A 249 -26.70 -17.93 10.73
CA ILE A 249 -27.18 -19.06 9.94
C ILE A 249 -27.22 -18.70 8.45
N GLN A 250 -27.72 -17.51 8.13
CA GLN A 250 -27.83 -17.08 6.75
C GLN A 250 -26.48 -16.74 6.12
N TRP A 251 -25.53 -16.20 6.88
CA TRP A 251 -24.15 -16.07 6.44
C TRP A 251 -23.54 -17.43 6.06
N ALA A 252 -23.81 -18.48 6.86
CA ALA A 252 -23.32 -19.82 6.56
C ALA A 252 -23.94 -20.39 5.26
N MET A 253 -25.22 -20.12 5.01
CA MET A 253 -25.90 -20.48 3.76
C MET A 253 -25.31 -19.73 2.56
N MET A 254 -25.11 -18.41 2.66
CA MET A 254 -24.52 -17.58 1.61
C MET A 254 -23.11 -18.03 1.23
N ASN A 255 -22.31 -18.43 2.22
CA ASN A 255 -20.95 -18.93 2.02
C ASN A 255 -20.89 -20.43 1.68
N ASN A 256 -22.04 -21.08 1.43
CA ASN A 256 -22.14 -22.50 1.12
C ASN A 256 -21.34 -23.37 2.10
N VAL A 257 -21.40 -23.02 3.39
CA VAL A 257 -20.81 -23.83 4.46
C VAL A 257 -21.39 -25.25 4.34
N LYS A 258 -20.64 -26.32 4.57
CA LYS A 258 -21.16 -27.69 4.35
C LYS A 258 -21.38 -28.44 5.65
N ASP A 259 -20.46 -28.21 6.56
CA ASP A 259 -20.37 -28.85 7.86
C ASP A 259 -19.57 -27.94 8.79
N LEU A 260 -19.45 -28.35 10.05
CA LEU A 260 -18.67 -27.66 11.06
C LEU A 260 -17.21 -27.48 10.66
N ALA A 261 -16.60 -28.45 9.96
CA ALA A 261 -15.19 -28.34 9.56
C ALA A 261 -14.98 -27.24 8.52
N HIS A 262 -15.91 -27.10 7.57
CA HIS A 262 -15.90 -26.00 6.60
C HIS A 262 -16.12 -24.65 7.29
N LEU A 263 -17.02 -24.56 8.29
CA LEU A 263 -17.19 -23.33 9.07
C LEU A 263 -15.88 -22.92 9.76
N CYS A 264 -15.22 -23.86 10.44
CA CYS A 264 -13.97 -23.56 11.14
C CYS A 264 -12.86 -23.08 10.19
N SER A 265 -12.88 -23.47 8.91
CA SER A 265 -11.93 -22.94 7.92
C SER A 265 -12.22 -21.52 7.44
N LEU A 266 -13.43 -21.01 7.72
CA LEU A 266 -13.89 -19.65 7.38
C LEU A 266 -14.02 -18.77 8.63
N GLU A 267 -13.33 -19.12 9.71
CA GLU A 267 -13.40 -18.40 10.99
C GLU A 267 -13.02 -16.93 10.83
N ASP A 268 -11.88 -16.67 10.20
CA ASP A 268 -11.40 -15.31 9.95
C ASP A 268 -12.40 -14.52 9.10
N ASP A 269 -12.91 -15.10 8.01
CA ASP A 269 -13.92 -14.47 7.14
C ASP A 269 -15.21 -14.11 7.89
N TYR A 270 -15.63 -14.96 8.84
CA TYR A 270 -16.80 -14.69 9.68
C TYR A 270 -16.56 -13.48 10.59
N PHE A 271 -15.41 -13.45 11.27
CA PHE A 271 -15.10 -12.38 12.21
C PHE A 271 -14.84 -11.04 11.50
N ASP A 272 -14.25 -11.06 10.31
CA ASP A 272 -14.08 -9.87 9.47
C ASP A 272 -15.45 -9.34 9.01
N TYR A 273 -16.35 -10.22 8.55
CA TYR A 273 -17.70 -9.82 8.11
C TYR A 273 -18.53 -9.21 9.26
N PHE A 274 -18.40 -9.75 10.47
CA PHE A 274 -19.16 -9.34 11.66
C PHE A 274 -18.37 -8.46 12.64
N GLU A 275 -17.27 -7.82 12.21
CA GLU A 275 -16.44 -6.97 13.07
C GLU A 275 -17.27 -5.88 13.77
N HIS A 276 -18.25 -5.32 13.05
CA HIS A 276 -19.17 -4.28 13.52
C HIS A 276 -20.07 -4.69 14.71
N LEU A 277 -20.28 -5.99 14.95
CA LEU A 277 -21.06 -6.48 16.11
C LEU A 277 -20.30 -6.33 17.44
N GLY A 278 -18.97 -6.18 17.39
CA GLY A 278 -18.08 -6.19 18.53
C GLY A 278 -17.74 -7.60 19.02
N GLY A 279 -16.53 -7.76 19.57
CA GLY A 279 -15.93 -9.07 19.89
C GLY A 279 -16.82 -10.05 20.67
N PRO A 280 -17.46 -9.65 21.80
CA PRO A 280 -18.31 -10.57 22.56
C PRO A 280 -19.53 -11.07 21.79
N ALA A 281 -20.20 -10.20 21.01
CA ALA A 281 -21.40 -10.56 20.27
C ALA A 281 -21.06 -11.45 19.06
N ALA A 282 -20.01 -11.10 18.32
CA ALA A 282 -19.50 -11.92 17.22
C ALA A 282 -19.12 -13.33 17.71
N PHE A 283 -18.37 -13.43 18.82
CA PHE A 283 -17.95 -14.71 19.38
C PHE A 283 -19.14 -15.58 19.85
N MET A 284 -20.13 -14.99 20.53
CA MET A 284 -21.33 -15.72 20.95
C MET A 284 -22.13 -16.24 19.75
N SER A 285 -22.28 -15.43 18.69
CA SER A 285 -22.99 -15.83 17.47
C SER A 285 -22.28 -16.96 16.72
N TYR A 286 -20.95 -16.89 16.62
CA TYR A 286 -20.12 -17.92 15.99
C TYR A 286 -20.18 -19.23 16.76
N ASN A 287 -20.05 -19.21 18.09
CA ASN A 287 -20.19 -20.39 18.93
C ASN A 287 -21.59 -21.02 18.80
N GLY A 288 -22.65 -20.21 18.75
CA GLY A 288 -24.00 -20.70 18.48
C GLY A 288 -24.11 -21.41 17.14
N LEU A 289 -23.54 -20.80 16.09
CA LEU A 289 -23.51 -21.37 14.73
C LEU A 289 -22.71 -22.68 14.66
N GLN A 290 -21.58 -22.79 15.38
CA GLN A 290 -20.81 -24.02 15.49
C GLN A 290 -21.65 -25.17 16.08
N LEU A 291 -22.32 -24.93 17.20
CA LEU A 291 -23.20 -25.93 17.83
C LEU A 291 -24.38 -26.32 16.95
N TYR A 292 -24.92 -25.37 16.18
CA TYR A 292 -25.97 -25.64 15.21
C TYR A 292 -25.48 -26.56 14.09
N LEU A 293 -24.33 -26.28 13.49
CA LEU A 293 -23.75 -27.14 12.45
C LEU A 293 -23.31 -28.50 12.98
N GLU A 294 -22.83 -28.57 14.23
CA GLU A 294 -22.53 -29.83 14.92
C GLU A 294 -23.80 -30.69 15.04
N SER A 295 -24.91 -30.10 15.46
CA SER A 295 -26.20 -30.82 15.60
C SER A 295 -26.76 -31.25 14.24
N ARG A 296 -26.52 -30.47 13.18
CA ARG A 296 -26.88 -30.84 11.80
C ARG A 296 -26.08 -32.02 11.23
N GLN A 297 -24.99 -32.44 11.88
CA GLN A 297 -24.30 -33.67 11.49
C GLN A 297 -25.11 -34.93 11.83
N ASP A 298 -26.12 -34.85 12.70
CA ASP A 298 -27.07 -35.92 12.99
C ASP A 298 -28.29 -35.84 12.04
N PRO A 299 -28.46 -36.77 11.09
CA PRO A 299 -29.59 -36.76 10.16
C PRO A 299 -30.95 -36.89 10.85
N GLU A 300 -31.03 -37.57 11.99
CA GLU A 300 -32.29 -37.72 12.72
C GLU A 300 -32.70 -36.39 13.36
N TRP A 301 -31.73 -35.63 13.86
CA TRP A 301 -31.96 -34.28 14.37
C TRP A 301 -32.41 -33.33 13.28
N VAL A 302 -31.74 -33.35 12.12
CA VAL A 302 -32.11 -32.51 10.96
C VAL A 302 -33.56 -32.74 10.53
N GLU A 303 -34.01 -34.00 10.51
CA GLU A 303 -35.39 -34.33 10.12
C GLU A 303 -36.44 -33.90 11.15
N LYS A 304 -36.11 -33.96 12.44
CA LYS A 304 -37.10 -33.77 13.51
C LYS A 304 -37.13 -32.38 14.13
N SER A 305 -35.98 -31.69 14.11
CA SER A 305 -35.74 -30.55 14.99
C SER A 305 -35.20 -29.31 14.29
N ASP A 306 -34.73 -29.43 13.04
CA ASP A 306 -34.14 -28.30 12.34
C ASP A 306 -35.21 -27.45 11.61
N PRO A 307 -35.49 -26.22 12.09
CA PRO A 307 -36.50 -25.36 11.47
C PRO A 307 -36.07 -24.86 10.09
N ASN A 308 -34.77 -24.86 9.80
CA ASN A 308 -34.20 -24.29 8.58
C ASN A 308 -33.79 -25.35 7.55
N LYS A 309 -34.11 -26.63 7.78
CA LYS A 309 -33.73 -27.76 6.91
C LYS A 309 -33.96 -27.49 5.42
N GLN A 310 -35.10 -26.90 5.07
CA GLN A 310 -35.52 -26.68 3.69
C GLN A 310 -34.79 -25.54 2.97
N TYR A 311 -34.04 -24.71 3.71
CA TYR A 311 -33.31 -23.55 3.19
C TYR A 311 -31.81 -23.79 3.07
N TRP A 312 -31.36 -24.93 3.58
CA TRP A 312 -30.00 -25.44 3.53
C TRP A 312 -29.83 -26.34 2.31
#